data_AF-A0A8T8HZI9-F1
#
_entry.id   AF-A0A8T8HZI9-F1
#
_cell.length_a   1.000
_cell.length_b   1.000
_cell.length_c   1.000
_cell.angle_alpha   90.00
_cell.angle_beta   90.00
_cell.angle_gamma   90.00
#
_symmetry.space_group_name_H-M   'P 1'
#
loop_
_entity.id
_entity.type
_entity.pdbx_description
1 polymer ?
#
loop_
_entity_poly.entity_id
_entity_poly.type
_entity_poly.pdbx_seq_one_letter_code
_entity_poly.pdbx_strand_id
1 'polypeptide(L)'
;MTDVLASEFLKLRTVRSTAYLLLSLLLVLAVGILVAHLMTADYDVQPPERQAKFAAADPGVMVAPFGQFVLGVLGALAVTSEYGSGMIRTALASVPRRRALLLAKVAVVGAVAAVVGGASTLVARLAGALITGDRPKPIAAFDSFGEALPALAADTATTTMTGLVGLGLGFLLRSTAGAVVTLSGLLFVLPMVSMMLPSPWDDRVVAVLPLSLASQLTGQAPGALLSPWGAGAVVLAYVVVALGGGLAALLRRDA
;
A
#
# COMPACT_ATOMS: atom_id res chain seq x y z
N MET A 1 -2.56 20.98 -18.77
CA MET A 1 -2.74 19.91 -17.76
C MET A 1 -1.88 18.70 -18.11
N THR A 2 -1.90 18.28 -19.38
CA THR A 2 -0.99 17.28 -19.97
C THR A 2 0.48 17.54 -19.64
N ASP A 3 0.96 18.78 -19.82
CA ASP A 3 2.39 19.11 -19.59
C ASP A 3 2.78 19.00 -18.11
N VAL A 4 1.85 19.32 -17.21
CA VAL A 4 2.06 19.16 -15.76
C VAL A 4 2.15 17.68 -15.39
N LEU A 5 1.26 16.84 -15.94
CA LEU A 5 1.31 15.39 -15.74
C LEU A 5 2.62 14.79 -16.27
N ALA A 6 3.02 15.18 -17.48
CA ALA A 6 4.27 14.72 -18.09
C ALA A 6 5.50 15.12 -17.26
N SER A 7 5.53 16.36 -16.75
CA SER A 7 6.59 16.85 -15.88
C SER A 7 6.67 16.05 -14.57
N GLU A 8 5.52 15.84 -13.89
CA GLU A 8 5.48 15.07 -12.65
C GLU A 8 5.90 13.62 -12.84
N PHE A 9 5.48 12.99 -13.95
CA PHE A 9 5.91 11.63 -14.28
C PHE A 9 7.42 11.55 -14.56
N LEU A 10 7.98 12.51 -15.29
CA LEU A 10 9.41 12.56 -15.57
C LEU A 10 10.22 12.69 -14.28
N LYS A 11 9.78 13.54 -13.33
CA LYS A 11 10.42 13.66 -12.02
C LYS A 11 10.46 12.32 -11.29
N LEU A 12 9.31 11.67 -11.10
CA LEU A 12 9.27 10.38 -10.41
C LEU A 12 10.19 9.34 -11.06
N ARG A 13 10.22 9.30 -12.40
CA ARG A 13 11.05 8.35 -13.16
C ARG A 13 12.56 8.63 -13.03
N THR A 14 12.96 9.88 -12.88
CA THR A 14 14.37 10.30 -12.92
C THR A 14 15.03 10.36 -11.53
N VAL A 15 14.24 10.45 -10.46
CA VAL A 15 14.76 10.50 -9.11
C VAL A 15 15.23 9.12 -8.65
N ARG A 16 16.52 9.02 -8.25
CA ARG A 16 17.15 7.77 -7.79
C ARG A 16 16.45 7.13 -6.60
N SER A 17 15.87 7.91 -5.69
CA SER A 17 15.14 7.37 -4.54
C SER A 17 13.92 6.55 -4.96
N THR A 18 13.23 6.91 -6.05
CA THR A 18 12.15 6.10 -6.62
C THR A 18 12.68 4.72 -7.03
N ALA A 19 13.82 4.67 -7.73
CA ALA A 19 14.42 3.41 -8.13
C ALA A 19 14.82 2.53 -6.94
N TYR A 20 15.38 3.12 -5.88
CA TYR A 20 15.73 2.37 -4.66
C TYR A 20 14.50 1.83 -3.91
N LEU A 21 13.40 2.59 -3.87
CA LEU A 21 12.13 2.12 -3.29
C LEU A 21 11.51 0.98 -4.10
N LEU A 22 11.51 1.08 -5.43
CA LEU A 22 11.02 0.01 -6.27
C LEU A 22 11.90 -1.24 -6.17
N LEU A 23 13.23 -1.06 -6.07
CA LEU A 23 14.16 -2.16 -5.84
C LEU A 23 13.92 -2.84 -4.48
N SER A 24 13.64 -2.07 -3.41
CA SER A 24 13.33 -2.67 -2.11
C SER A 24 12.02 -3.45 -2.15
N LEU A 25 11.00 -2.98 -2.87
CA LEU A 25 9.77 -3.73 -3.09
C LEU A 25 10.02 -5.03 -3.86
N LEU A 26 10.88 -5.01 -4.89
CA LEU A 26 11.27 -6.23 -5.62
C LEU A 26 12.02 -7.22 -4.71
N LEU A 27 12.86 -6.73 -3.81
CA LEU A 27 13.55 -7.58 -2.84
C LEU A 27 12.54 -8.23 -1.87
N VAL A 28 11.58 -7.46 -1.35
CA VAL A 28 10.52 -8.01 -0.49
C VAL A 28 9.69 -9.06 -1.24
N LEU A 29 9.37 -8.80 -2.51
CA LEU A 29 8.69 -9.77 -3.37
C LEU A 29 9.49 -11.06 -3.54
N ALA A 30 10.78 -10.96 -3.84
CA ALA A 30 11.65 -12.13 -3.97
C ALA A 30 11.73 -12.93 -2.67
N VAL A 31 11.84 -12.26 -1.51
CA VAL A 31 11.83 -12.92 -0.21
C VAL A 31 10.47 -13.58 0.06
N GLY A 32 9.36 -12.93 -0.26
CA GLY A 32 8.02 -13.50 -0.07
C GLY A 32 7.80 -14.77 -0.91
N ILE A 33 8.28 -14.76 -2.16
CA ILE A 33 8.26 -15.93 -3.06
C ILE A 33 9.12 -17.05 -2.48
N LEU A 34 10.33 -16.73 -2.00
CA LEU A 34 11.20 -17.70 -1.35
C LEU A 34 10.55 -18.33 -0.11
N VAL A 35 9.93 -17.52 0.74
CA VAL A 35 9.23 -18.00 1.94
C VAL A 35 8.08 -18.94 1.55
N ALA A 36 7.25 -18.58 0.58
CA ALA A 36 6.18 -19.45 0.11
C ALA A 36 6.71 -20.79 -0.46
N HIS A 37 7.83 -20.75 -1.17
CA HIS A 37 8.49 -21.95 -1.66
C HIS A 37 8.98 -22.85 -0.51
N LEU A 38 9.63 -22.27 0.50
CA LEU A 38 10.09 -23.01 1.68
C LEU A 38 8.92 -23.57 2.50
N MET A 39 7.83 -22.82 2.66
CA MET A 39 6.62 -23.30 3.33
C MET A 39 5.99 -24.48 2.59
N THR A 40 5.95 -24.41 1.26
CA THR A 40 5.39 -25.49 0.42
C THR A 40 6.28 -26.73 0.43
N ALA A 41 7.60 -26.55 0.40
CA ALA A 41 8.55 -27.66 0.52
C ALA A 41 8.47 -28.35 1.90
N ASP A 42 8.29 -27.57 2.97
CA ASP A 42 8.06 -28.14 4.31
C ASP A 42 6.73 -28.90 4.35
N TYR A 43 5.63 -28.34 3.81
CA TYR A 43 4.33 -28.99 3.74
C TYR A 43 4.38 -30.42 3.16
N ASP A 44 5.15 -30.62 2.09
CA ASP A 44 5.23 -31.91 1.38
C ASP A 44 5.87 -33.04 2.20
N VAL A 45 6.72 -32.71 3.18
CA VAL A 45 7.41 -33.70 4.01
C VAL A 45 6.70 -33.94 5.35
N GLN A 46 5.65 -33.18 5.65
CA GLN A 46 4.90 -33.31 6.89
C GLN A 46 3.78 -34.37 6.80
N PRO A 47 3.45 -35.06 7.91
CA PRO A 47 2.29 -35.94 7.95
C PRO A 47 0.97 -35.15 7.82
N PRO A 48 -0.14 -35.80 7.39
CA PRO A 48 -1.42 -35.13 7.15
C PRO A 48 -1.95 -34.32 8.35
N GLU A 49 -1.72 -34.79 9.57
CA GLU A 49 -2.13 -34.08 10.80
C GLU A 49 -1.42 -32.73 10.98
N ARG A 50 -0.18 -32.61 10.51
CA ARG A 50 0.57 -31.35 10.54
C ARG A 50 0.22 -30.48 9.33
N GLN A 51 0.03 -31.08 8.16
CA GLN A 51 -0.39 -30.37 6.94
C GLN A 51 -1.66 -29.54 7.16
N ALA A 52 -2.63 -30.07 7.90
CA ALA A 52 -3.87 -29.37 8.25
C ALA A 52 -3.68 -28.08 9.09
N LYS A 53 -2.51 -27.89 9.70
CA LYS A 53 -2.19 -26.72 10.54
C LYS A 53 -1.37 -25.65 9.82
N PHE A 54 -1.01 -25.87 8.55
CA PHE A 54 -0.26 -24.88 7.77
C PHE A 54 -1.12 -23.65 7.48
N ALA A 55 -0.47 -22.48 7.43
CA ALA A 55 -1.04 -21.31 6.81
C ALA A 55 -0.87 -21.38 5.30
N ALA A 56 -1.67 -20.60 4.56
CA ALA A 56 -1.52 -20.47 3.12
C ALA A 56 -0.14 -19.90 2.77
N ALA A 57 0.53 -20.54 1.82
CA ALA A 57 1.79 -20.06 1.24
C ALA A 57 1.50 -18.98 0.18
N ASP A 58 0.87 -17.87 0.59
CA ASP A 58 0.61 -16.71 -0.25
C ASP A 58 1.70 -15.63 -0.05
N PRO A 59 2.61 -15.41 -1.02
CA PRO A 59 3.57 -14.31 -0.94
C PRO A 59 2.90 -12.95 -0.75
N GLY A 60 1.65 -12.78 -1.21
CA GLY A 60 0.87 -11.57 -1.08
C GLY A 60 0.67 -11.10 0.36
N VAL A 61 0.59 -12.03 1.32
CA VAL A 61 0.46 -11.71 2.76
C VAL A 61 1.67 -10.93 3.26
N MET A 62 2.87 -11.26 2.77
CA MET A 62 4.09 -10.54 3.13
C MET A 62 4.26 -9.29 2.27
N VAL A 63 3.97 -9.37 0.97
CA VAL A 63 4.23 -8.28 0.01
C VAL A 63 3.30 -7.10 0.22
N ALA A 64 2.03 -7.32 0.56
CA ALA A 64 1.03 -6.25 0.64
C ALA A 64 1.38 -5.17 1.69
N PRO A 65 1.70 -5.49 2.98
CA PRO A 65 2.03 -4.47 3.97
C PRO A 65 3.26 -3.62 3.59
N PHE A 66 4.31 -4.26 3.07
CA PHE A 66 5.50 -3.55 2.63
C PHE A 66 5.26 -2.77 1.34
N GLY A 67 4.45 -3.28 0.42
CA GLY A 67 4.00 -2.55 -0.78
C GLY A 67 3.27 -1.28 -0.40
N GLN A 68 2.29 -1.37 0.52
CA GLN A 68 1.58 -0.22 1.06
C GLN A 68 2.53 0.81 1.67
N PHE A 69 3.53 0.37 2.45
CA PHE A 69 4.51 1.24 3.07
C PHE A 69 5.43 1.91 2.03
N VAL A 70 6.06 1.14 1.14
CA VAL A 70 6.97 1.65 0.11
C VAL A 70 6.25 2.66 -0.78
N LEU A 71 5.02 2.38 -1.21
CA LEU A 71 4.29 3.29 -2.09
C LEU A 71 3.77 4.52 -1.34
N GLY A 72 3.45 4.38 -0.04
CA GLY A 72 3.22 5.53 0.83
C GLY A 72 4.44 6.44 0.94
N VAL A 73 5.63 5.87 1.14
CA VAL A 73 6.90 6.63 1.20
C VAL A 73 7.20 7.29 -0.15
N LEU A 74 6.94 6.61 -1.27
CA LEU A 74 7.05 7.18 -2.61
C LEU A 74 6.14 8.40 -2.77
N GLY A 75 4.88 8.29 -2.32
CA GLY A 75 3.94 9.42 -2.32
C GLY A 75 4.45 10.62 -1.52
N ALA A 76 4.99 10.38 -0.32
CA ALA A 76 5.58 11.44 0.49
C ALA A 76 6.78 12.09 -0.20
N LEU A 77 7.70 11.28 -0.74
CA LEU A 77 8.90 11.74 -1.44
C LEU A 77 8.60 12.54 -2.71
N ALA A 78 7.49 12.26 -3.40
CA ALA A 78 7.02 13.05 -4.54
C ALA A 78 6.77 14.52 -4.21
N VAL A 79 6.68 14.87 -2.91
CA VAL A 79 6.50 16.22 -2.40
C VAL A 79 7.72 16.67 -1.59
N THR A 80 8.15 15.88 -0.61
CA THR A 80 9.19 16.32 0.33
C THR A 80 10.55 16.52 -0.32
N SER A 81 10.85 15.81 -1.42
CA SER A 81 12.07 16.03 -2.20
C SER A 81 12.11 17.42 -2.87
N GLU A 82 10.96 17.96 -3.27
CA GLU A 82 10.86 19.31 -3.84
C GLU A 82 11.01 20.39 -2.77
N TYR A 83 10.54 20.13 -1.55
CA TYR A 83 10.79 21.02 -0.40
C TYR A 83 12.25 20.99 0.02
N GLY A 84 12.87 19.80 0.11
CA GLY A 84 14.28 19.67 0.49
C GLY A 84 15.26 20.30 -0.50
N SER A 85 14.91 20.33 -1.79
CA SER A 85 15.72 20.95 -2.85
C SER A 85 15.34 22.41 -3.17
N GLY A 86 14.26 22.93 -2.58
CA GLY A 86 13.69 24.25 -2.92
C GLY A 86 12.97 24.30 -4.28
N MET A 87 12.92 23.20 -5.02
CA MET A 87 12.28 23.10 -6.35
C MET A 87 10.77 23.37 -6.32
N ILE A 88 10.14 23.25 -5.15
CA ILE A 88 8.71 23.57 -4.97
C ILE A 88 8.38 25.01 -5.40
N ARG A 89 9.29 25.98 -5.20
CA ARG A 89 9.10 27.37 -5.64
C ARG A 89 9.07 27.50 -7.15
N THR A 90 9.97 26.80 -7.83
CA THR A 90 9.99 26.74 -9.30
C THR A 90 8.72 26.07 -9.84
N ALA A 91 8.28 24.97 -9.23
CA ALA A 91 7.06 24.28 -9.63
C ALA A 91 5.82 25.19 -9.50
N LEU A 92 5.72 25.96 -8.42
CA LEU A 92 4.62 26.90 -8.19
C LEU A 92 4.71 28.15 -9.07
N ALA A 93 5.91 28.59 -9.45
CA ALA A 93 6.09 29.67 -10.42
C ALA A 93 5.65 29.24 -11.82
N SER A 94 5.97 28.01 -12.23
CA SER A 94 5.55 27.44 -13.53
C SER A 94 4.07 27.06 -13.57
N VAL A 95 3.49 26.63 -12.44
CA VAL A 95 2.08 26.24 -12.31
C VAL A 95 1.43 27.04 -11.16
N PRO A 96 0.98 28.29 -11.41
CA PRO A 96 0.48 29.17 -10.35
C PRO A 96 -0.82 28.66 -9.71
N ARG A 97 -1.55 27.76 -10.38
CA ARG A 97 -2.75 27.12 -9.84
C ARG A 97 -2.36 25.95 -8.91
N ARG A 98 -2.17 26.23 -7.62
CA ARG A 98 -1.81 25.23 -6.58
C ARG A 98 -2.66 23.95 -6.61
N ARG A 99 -3.97 24.08 -6.88
CA ARG A 99 -4.89 22.94 -7.02
C ARG A 99 -4.58 22.06 -8.24
N ALA A 100 -4.17 22.66 -9.36
CA ALA A 100 -3.82 21.92 -10.56
C ALA A 100 -2.53 21.10 -10.36
N LEU A 101 -1.55 21.65 -9.64
CA LEU A 101 -0.33 20.93 -9.26
C LEU A 101 -0.64 19.74 -8.35
N LEU A 102 -1.49 19.93 -7.33
CA LEU A 102 -1.93 18.83 -6.47
C LEU A 102 -2.63 17.73 -7.26
N LEU A 103 -3.58 18.07 -8.12
CA LEU A 103 -4.31 17.08 -8.93
C LEU A 103 -3.37 16.32 -9.88
N ALA A 104 -2.37 16.99 -10.45
CA ALA A 104 -1.38 16.32 -11.28
C ALA A 104 -0.55 15.30 -10.48
N LYS A 105 -0.09 15.66 -9.28
CA LYS A 105 0.62 14.74 -8.39
C LYS A 105 -0.26 13.59 -7.91
N VAL A 106 -1.53 13.85 -7.58
CA VAL A 106 -2.51 12.81 -7.22
C VAL A 106 -2.69 11.82 -8.38
N ALA A 107 -2.88 12.31 -9.60
CA ALA A 107 -3.05 11.45 -10.77
C ALA A 107 -1.80 10.61 -11.04
N VAL A 108 -0.60 11.22 -11.01
CA VAL A 108 0.66 10.54 -11.32
C VAL A 108 1.04 9.55 -10.20
N VAL A 109 1.04 9.96 -8.94
CA VAL A 109 1.34 9.06 -7.81
C VAL A 109 0.28 7.98 -7.68
N GLY A 110 -1.00 8.30 -7.85
CA GLY A 110 -2.09 7.33 -7.82
C GLY A 110 -1.95 6.28 -8.93
N ALA A 111 -1.66 6.70 -10.16
CA ALA A 111 -1.44 5.77 -11.28
C ALA A 111 -0.20 4.88 -11.05
N VAL A 112 0.92 5.45 -10.61
CA VAL A 112 2.12 4.67 -10.27
C VAL A 112 1.82 3.70 -9.14
N ALA A 113 1.10 4.13 -8.10
CA ALA A 113 0.77 3.29 -6.97
C ALA A 113 -0.15 2.12 -7.35
N ALA A 114 -1.15 2.37 -8.17
CA ALA A 114 -2.04 1.35 -8.70
C ALA A 114 -1.31 0.35 -9.60
N VAL A 115 -0.48 0.83 -10.52
CA VAL A 115 0.25 -0.05 -11.46
C VAL A 115 1.30 -0.88 -10.73
N VAL A 116 2.14 -0.25 -9.90
CA VAL A 116 3.22 -0.94 -9.19
C VAL A 116 2.66 -1.86 -8.11
N GLY A 117 1.69 -1.39 -7.32
CA GLY A 117 1.05 -2.19 -6.27
C GLY A 117 0.23 -3.34 -6.83
N GLY A 118 -0.52 -3.09 -7.91
CA GLY A 118 -1.25 -4.14 -8.61
C GLY A 118 -0.34 -5.15 -9.27
N ALA A 119 0.75 -4.71 -9.91
CA ALA A 119 1.72 -5.63 -10.50
C ALA A 119 2.45 -6.47 -9.44
N SER A 120 2.88 -5.88 -8.32
CA SER A 120 3.60 -6.61 -7.27
C SER A 120 2.72 -7.67 -6.61
N THR A 121 1.47 -7.35 -6.31
CA THR A 121 0.49 -8.28 -5.73
C THR A 121 0.05 -9.34 -6.72
N LEU A 122 -0.08 -8.99 -8.01
CA LEU A 122 -0.35 -9.95 -9.09
C LEU A 122 0.79 -10.96 -9.20
N VAL A 123 2.04 -10.49 -9.28
CA VAL A 123 3.22 -11.37 -9.37
C VAL A 123 3.34 -12.24 -8.11
N ALA A 124 3.12 -11.68 -6.93
CA ALA A 124 3.13 -12.42 -5.67
C ALA A 124 2.14 -13.59 -5.69
N ARG A 125 0.90 -13.36 -6.11
CA ARG A 125 -0.14 -14.41 -6.14
C ARG A 125 0.03 -15.40 -7.26
N LEU A 126 0.47 -14.97 -8.44
CA LEU A 126 0.83 -15.89 -9.53
C LEU A 126 1.98 -16.81 -9.11
N ALA A 127 3.03 -16.25 -8.50
CA ALA A 127 4.13 -17.05 -7.98
C ALA A 127 3.66 -18.01 -6.89
N GLY A 128 2.82 -17.56 -5.95
CA GLY A 128 2.20 -18.42 -4.95
C GLY A 128 1.44 -19.59 -5.56
N ALA A 129 0.54 -19.33 -6.51
CA ALA A 129 -0.23 -20.35 -7.21
C ALA A 129 0.65 -21.36 -7.97
N LEU A 130 1.71 -20.89 -8.62
CA LEU A 130 2.68 -21.75 -9.33
C LEU A 130 3.49 -22.62 -8.36
N ILE A 131 3.84 -22.08 -7.19
CA ILE A 131 4.60 -22.80 -6.16
C ILE A 131 3.73 -23.88 -5.51
N THR A 132 2.50 -23.52 -5.11
CA THR A 132 1.58 -24.44 -4.43
C THR A 132 1.03 -25.49 -5.39
N GLY A 133 0.90 -25.18 -6.68
CA GLY A 133 0.40 -26.11 -7.70
C GLY A 133 -0.97 -26.67 -7.32
N ASP A 134 -1.17 -27.97 -7.52
CA ASP A 134 -2.44 -28.68 -7.27
C ASP A 134 -2.65 -29.08 -5.79
N ARG A 135 -1.84 -28.55 -4.87
CA ARG A 135 -1.98 -28.87 -3.44
C ARG A 135 -3.29 -28.29 -2.91
N PRO A 136 -4.02 -29.00 -2.02
CA PRO A 136 -5.26 -28.50 -1.46
C PRO A 136 -5.01 -27.39 -0.42
N LYS A 137 -6.09 -26.71 -0.01
CA LYS A 137 -6.09 -25.93 1.23
C LYS A 137 -5.64 -26.83 2.41
N PRO A 138 -4.86 -26.31 3.37
CA PRO A 138 -4.66 -24.88 3.63
C PRO A 138 -3.42 -24.26 2.97
N ILE A 139 -2.52 -25.03 2.34
CA ILE A 139 -1.27 -24.49 1.79
C ILE A 139 -1.51 -23.66 0.51
N ALA A 140 -2.42 -24.10 -0.35
CA ALA A 140 -2.92 -23.28 -1.46
C ALA A 140 -3.87 -22.22 -0.93
N ALA A 141 -3.60 -20.96 -1.29
CA ALA A 141 -4.41 -19.82 -0.86
C ALA A 141 -5.79 -19.76 -1.53
N PHE A 142 -5.89 -20.27 -2.75
CA PHE A 142 -7.08 -20.21 -3.61
C PHE A 142 -7.23 -21.55 -4.33
N ASP A 143 -8.47 -22.01 -4.56
CA ASP A 143 -8.70 -23.24 -5.35
C ASP A 143 -8.57 -22.95 -6.85
N SER A 144 -8.91 -21.72 -7.25
CA SER A 144 -8.73 -21.20 -8.60
C SER A 144 -8.18 -19.78 -8.56
N PHE A 145 -7.38 -19.39 -9.58
CA PHE A 145 -6.84 -18.03 -9.64
C PHE A 145 -7.95 -16.96 -9.75
N GLY A 146 -9.13 -17.32 -10.24
CA GLY A 146 -10.29 -16.41 -10.28
C GLY A 146 -10.73 -15.92 -8.90
N GLU A 147 -10.57 -16.74 -7.86
CA GLU A 147 -10.87 -16.37 -6.46
C GLU A 147 -9.91 -15.32 -5.90
N ALA A 148 -8.72 -15.18 -6.50
CA ALA A 148 -7.73 -14.18 -6.10
C ALA A 148 -8.04 -12.77 -6.63
N LEU A 149 -8.92 -12.64 -7.64
CA LEU A 149 -9.18 -11.34 -8.30
C LEU A 149 -9.76 -10.27 -7.36
N PRO A 150 -10.75 -10.56 -6.48
CA PRO A 150 -11.25 -9.58 -5.52
C PRO A 150 -10.17 -9.13 -4.54
N ALA A 151 -9.36 -10.07 -4.04
CA ALA A 151 -8.25 -9.76 -3.13
C ALA A 151 -7.16 -8.91 -3.82
N LEU A 152 -6.84 -9.24 -5.07
CA LEU A 152 -5.93 -8.44 -5.90
C LEU A 152 -6.43 -7.00 -6.07
N ALA A 153 -7.71 -6.82 -6.38
CA ALA A 153 -8.31 -5.50 -6.52
C ALA A 153 -8.30 -4.72 -5.19
N ALA A 154 -8.61 -5.38 -4.08
CA ALA A 154 -8.62 -4.78 -2.75
C ALA A 154 -7.22 -4.36 -2.28
N ASP A 155 -6.19 -5.19 -2.51
CA ASP A 155 -4.80 -4.86 -2.21
C ASP A 155 -4.29 -3.71 -3.09
N THR A 156 -4.65 -3.71 -4.38
CA THR A 156 -4.30 -2.63 -5.30
C THR A 156 -4.93 -1.30 -4.85
N ALA A 157 -6.21 -1.34 -4.46
CA ALA A 157 -6.93 -0.17 -3.99
C ALA A 157 -6.34 0.39 -2.69
N THR A 158 -6.06 -0.47 -1.71
CA THR A 158 -5.47 -0.06 -0.42
C THR A 158 -4.02 0.41 -0.56
N THR A 159 -3.23 -0.19 -1.45
CA THR A 159 -1.87 0.28 -1.77
C THR A 159 -1.89 1.62 -2.50
N THR A 160 -2.86 1.84 -3.38
CA THR A 160 -3.06 3.15 -4.02
C THR A 160 -3.46 4.21 -2.99
N MET A 161 -4.36 3.86 -2.08
CA MET A 161 -4.76 4.71 -0.96
C MET A 161 -3.54 5.11 -0.12
N THR A 162 -2.69 4.17 0.30
CA THR A 162 -1.52 4.52 1.13
C THR A 162 -0.52 5.40 0.37
N GLY A 163 -0.35 5.20 -0.94
CA GLY A 163 0.41 6.11 -1.80
C GLY A 163 -0.12 7.54 -1.76
N LEU A 164 -1.43 7.71 -1.86
CA LEU A 164 -2.08 9.03 -1.78
C LEU A 164 -2.07 9.62 -0.36
N VAL A 165 -2.17 8.79 0.67
CA VAL A 165 -1.99 9.21 2.07
C VAL A 165 -0.59 9.75 2.28
N GLY A 166 0.42 9.04 1.78
CA GLY A 166 1.81 9.48 1.78
C GLY A 166 2.00 10.84 1.08
N LEU A 167 1.39 11.02 -0.10
CA LEU A 167 1.38 12.30 -0.81
C LEU A 167 0.80 13.44 0.03
N GLY A 168 -0.36 13.21 0.66
CA GLY A 168 -1.01 14.17 1.55
C GLY A 168 -0.14 14.53 2.75
N LEU A 169 0.46 13.53 3.41
CA LEU A 169 1.42 13.71 4.50
C LEU A 169 2.66 14.49 4.06
N GLY A 170 3.15 14.25 2.84
CA GLY A 170 4.28 15.01 2.27
C GLY A 170 3.99 16.51 2.18
N PHE A 171 2.79 16.89 1.74
CA PHE A 171 2.36 18.30 1.74
C PHE A 171 2.15 18.86 3.14
N LEU A 172 1.57 18.07 4.05
CA LEU A 172 1.24 18.50 5.41
C LEU A 172 2.46 18.70 6.29
N LEU A 173 3.41 17.75 6.25
CA LEU A 173 4.57 17.69 7.13
C LEU A 173 5.81 18.34 6.53
N ARG A 174 5.94 18.39 5.19
CA ARG A 174 7.12 18.90 4.47
C ARG A 174 8.45 18.26 4.92
N SER A 175 8.39 17.08 5.53
CA SER A 175 9.55 16.35 6.06
C SER A 175 9.43 14.87 5.72
N THR A 176 10.42 14.32 5.02
CA THR A 176 10.46 12.90 4.67
C THR A 176 10.47 12.04 5.93
N ALA A 177 11.29 12.39 6.93
CA ALA A 177 11.38 11.65 8.18
C ALA A 177 10.02 11.65 8.92
N GLY A 178 9.35 12.81 9.00
CA GLY A 178 8.03 12.90 9.62
C GLY A 178 6.97 12.06 8.91
N ALA A 179 6.96 12.07 7.57
CA ALA A 179 6.03 11.27 6.79
C ALA A 179 6.29 9.76 6.94
N VAL A 180 7.56 9.33 6.87
CA VAL A 180 7.95 7.93 7.07
C VAL A 180 7.58 7.45 8.48
N VAL A 181 7.90 8.21 9.53
CA VAL A 181 7.53 7.86 10.92
C VAL A 181 6.02 7.77 11.09
N THR A 182 5.25 8.69 10.50
CA THR A 182 3.79 8.66 10.56
C THR A 182 3.21 7.45 9.85
N LEU A 183 3.72 7.11 8.65
CA LEU A 183 3.31 5.92 7.91
C LEU A 183 3.69 4.63 8.65
N SER A 184 4.90 4.55 9.22
CA SER A 184 5.30 3.40 10.04
C SER A 184 4.42 3.25 11.27
N GLY A 185 4.11 4.37 11.93
CA GLY A 185 3.19 4.42 13.06
C GLY A 185 1.80 3.90 12.67
N LEU A 186 1.28 4.34 11.53
CA LEU A 186 -0.03 3.95 11.03
C LEU A 186 -0.11 2.50 10.57
N LEU A 187 0.90 2.01 9.85
CA LEU A 187 0.86 0.69 9.22
C LEU A 187 1.37 -0.42 10.12
N PHE A 188 2.27 -0.15 11.07
CA PHE A 188 2.91 -1.21 11.85
C PHE A 188 2.70 -1.04 13.36
N VAL A 189 2.87 0.18 13.89
CA VAL A 189 2.75 0.40 15.34
C VAL A 189 1.29 0.34 15.79
N LEU A 190 0.37 1.01 15.09
CA LEU A 190 -1.04 1.03 15.44
C LEU A 190 -1.68 -0.37 15.44
N PRO A 191 -1.45 -1.24 14.44
CA PRO A 191 -1.92 -2.62 14.50
C PRO A 191 -1.38 -3.38 15.71
N MET A 192 -0.08 -3.27 16.01
CA MET A 192 0.52 -3.94 17.17
C MET A 192 -0.09 -3.46 18.49
N VAL A 193 -0.29 -2.16 18.65
CA VAL A 193 -0.92 -1.58 19.84
C VAL A 193 -2.38 -2.02 19.93
N SER A 194 -3.10 -2.08 18.81
CA SER A 194 -4.51 -2.48 18.80
C SER A 194 -4.76 -3.89 19.33
N MET A 195 -3.82 -4.82 19.11
CA MET A 195 -3.88 -6.19 19.65
C MET A 195 -3.75 -6.24 21.18
N MET A 196 -3.35 -5.14 21.83
CA MET A 196 -3.24 -5.04 23.29
C MET A 196 -4.46 -4.39 23.95
N LEU A 197 -5.41 -3.88 23.15
CA LEU A 197 -6.65 -3.30 23.70
C LEU A 197 -7.58 -4.40 24.20
N PRO A 198 -8.42 -4.11 25.22
CA PRO A 198 -9.44 -5.04 25.66
C PRO A 198 -10.57 -5.14 24.63
N SER A 199 -11.18 -6.32 24.53
CA SER A 199 -12.38 -6.54 23.73
C SER A 199 -13.52 -5.58 24.16
N PRO A 200 -14.27 -4.97 23.21
CA PRO A 200 -14.26 -5.21 21.75
C PRO A 200 -13.40 -4.20 20.95
N TRP A 201 -12.50 -3.46 21.60
CA TRP A 201 -11.77 -2.38 20.95
C TRP A 201 -10.60 -2.86 20.10
N ASP A 202 -10.02 -4.01 20.43
CA ASP A 202 -9.06 -4.74 19.62
C ASP A 202 -9.55 -4.88 18.17
N ASP A 203 -10.67 -5.58 17.97
CA ASP A 203 -11.17 -5.90 16.64
C ASP A 203 -11.69 -4.65 15.91
N ARG A 204 -12.36 -3.74 16.63
CA ARG A 204 -12.94 -2.52 16.05
C ARG A 204 -11.88 -1.58 15.51
N VAL A 205 -10.77 -1.42 16.23
CA VAL A 205 -9.67 -0.56 15.79
C VAL A 205 -8.96 -1.25 14.62
N VAL A 206 -8.65 -2.54 14.74
CA VAL A 206 -8.00 -3.29 13.67
C VAL A 206 -8.79 -3.21 12.38
N ALA A 207 -10.13 -3.34 12.42
CA ALA A 207 -11.00 -3.35 11.25
C ALA A 207 -10.93 -2.08 10.38
N VAL A 208 -10.54 -0.94 10.94
CA VAL A 208 -10.42 0.33 10.19
C VAL A 208 -8.97 0.67 9.80
N LEU A 209 -7.98 -0.10 10.24
CA LEU A 209 -6.56 0.17 9.93
C LEU A 209 -6.20 -0.21 8.49
N PRO A 210 -5.26 0.49 7.83
CA PRO A 210 -4.97 0.29 6.41
C PRO A 210 -4.63 -1.15 6.00
N LEU A 211 -3.90 -1.88 6.85
CA LEU A 211 -3.48 -3.25 6.55
C LEU A 211 -4.65 -4.25 6.58
N SER A 212 -5.75 -3.96 7.28
CA SER A 212 -6.93 -4.83 7.33
C SER A 212 -7.99 -4.48 6.28
N LEU A 213 -7.97 -3.26 5.75
CA LEU A 213 -9.01 -2.79 4.83
C LEU A 213 -9.14 -3.65 3.58
N ALA A 214 -8.05 -4.27 3.11
CA ALA A 214 -8.10 -5.15 1.94
C ALA A 214 -8.97 -6.40 2.20
N SER A 215 -8.84 -7.04 3.36
CA SER A 215 -9.66 -8.21 3.71
C SER A 215 -11.10 -7.85 4.09
N GLN A 216 -11.32 -6.63 4.61
CA GLN A 216 -12.68 -6.09 4.84
C GLN A 216 -13.40 -5.77 3.52
N LEU A 217 -12.67 -5.24 2.53
CA LEU A 217 -13.21 -4.95 1.19
C LEU A 217 -13.70 -6.20 0.45
N THR A 218 -13.01 -7.32 0.62
CA THR A 218 -13.44 -8.58 0.00
C THR A 218 -14.55 -9.27 0.79
N GLY A 219 -14.81 -8.86 2.04
CA GLY A 219 -15.74 -9.54 2.95
C GLY A 219 -15.27 -10.95 3.35
N GLN A 220 -14.02 -11.30 3.05
CA GLN A 220 -13.44 -12.62 3.33
C GLN A 220 -12.72 -12.67 4.68
N ALA A 221 -12.62 -11.53 5.39
CA ALA A 221 -12.07 -11.51 6.74
C ALA A 221 -12.95 -12.34 7.70
N PRO A 222 -12.40 -13.36 8.39
CA PRO A 222 -13.10 -14.03 9.47
C PRO A 222 -13.51 -12.99 10.54
N GLY A 223 -14.81 -12.86 10.81
CA GLY A 223 -15.30 -11.83 11.74
C GLY A 223 -15.29 -10.40 11.19
N ALA A 224 -15.39 -10.21 9.87
CA ALA A 224 -15.51 -8.89 9.24
C ALA A 224 -16.54 -8.00 9.96
N LEU A 225 -16.05 -6.93 10.59
CA LEU A 225 -16.88 -5.97 11.31
C LEU A 225 -17.43 -4.88 10.39
N LEU A 226 -16.76 -4.63 9.27
CA LEU A 226 -17.19 -3.67 8.27
C LEU A 226 -17.85 -4.40 7.10
N SER A 227 -18.93 -3.83 6.58
CA SER A 227 -19.41 -4.25 5.27
C SER A 227 -18.38 -3.83 4.19
N PRO A 228 -18.31 -4.51 3.03
CA PRO A 228 -17.43 -4.11 1.93
C PRO A 228 -17.55 -2.64 1.55
N TRP A 229 -18.78 -2.11 1.55
CA TRP A 229 -19.04 -0.68 1.32
C TRP A 229 -18.54 0.21 2.46
N GLY A 230 -18.66 -0.24 3.71
CA GLY A 230 -18.08 0.43 4.88
C GLY A 230 -16.56 0.51 4.79
N ALA A 231 -15.89 -0.58 4.43
CA ALA A 231 -14.44 -0.60 4.19
C ALA A 231 -14.05 0.36 3.05
N GLY A 232 -14.81 0.36 1.95
CA GLY A 232 -14.62 1.32 0.85
C GLY A 232 -14.76 2.78 1.28
N ALA A 233 -15.72 3.09 2.16
CA ALA A 233 -15.87 4.41 2.73
C ALA A 233 -14.67 4.82 3.60
N VAL A 234 -14.12 3.89 4.40
CA VAL A 234 -12.91 4.14 5.20
C VAL A 234 -11.69 4.38 4.30
N VAL A 235 -11.52 3.58 3.24
CA VAL A 235 -10.46 3.80 2.24
C VAL A 235 -10.56 5.20 1.63
N LEU A 236 -11.76 5.61 1.21
CA LEU A 236 -11.99 6.94 0.66
C LEU A 236 -11.73 8.04 1.71
N ALA A 237 -12.13 7.82 2.96
CA ALA A 237 -11.90 8.76 4.05
C ALA A 237 -10.40 9.01 4.29
N TYR A 238 -9.55 7.97 4.28
CA TYR A 238 -8.10 8.14 4.37
C TYR A 238 -7.54 9.04 3.27
N VAL A 239 -7.95 8.81 2.02
CA VAL A 239 -7.52 9.63 0.88
C VAL A 239 -7.98 11.07 1.05
N VAL A 240 -9.26 11.28 1.34
CA VAL A 240 -9.86 12.63 1.46
C VAL A 240 -9.24 13.41 2.62
N VAL A 241 -9.04 12.78 3.78
CA VAL A 241 -8.44 13.44 4.95
C VAL A 241 -6.99 13.80 4.69
N ALA A 242 -6.19 12.89 4.15
CA ALA A 242 -4.77 13.15 3.90
C ALA A 242 -4.56 14.21 2.80
N LEU A 243 -5.26 14.09 1.67
CA LEU A 243 -5.16 15.06 0.58
C LEU A 243 -5.81 16.40 0.94
N GLY A 244 -6.90 16.40 1.70
CA GLY A 244 -7.55 17.60 2.22
C GLY A 244 -6.64 18.38 3.18
N GLY A 245 -5.99 17.67 4.12
CA GLY A 245 -4.99 18.25 5.01
C GLY A 245 -3.77 18.80 4.25
N GLY A 246 -3.27 18.04 3.27
CA GLY A 246 -2.19 18.46 2.38
C GLY A 246 -2.54 19.70 1.54
N LEU A 247 -3.75 19.74 0.97
CA LEU A 247 -4.25 20.89 0.22
C LEU A 247 -4.41 22.12 1.11
N ALA A 248 -5.00 21.96 2.29
CA ALA A 248 -5.15 23.06 3.24
C ALA A 248 -3.79 23.64 3.66
N ALA A 249 -2.79 22.78 3.91
CA ALA A 249 -1.42 23.20 4.18
C ALA A 249 -0.80 23.92 2.97
N LEU A 250 -0.99 23.40 1.75
CA LEU A 250 -0.49 24.01 0.52
C LEU A 250 -1.12 25.38 0.23
N LEU A 251 -2.39 25.60 0.60
CA LEU A 251 -3.07 26.88 0.38
C LEU A 251 -2.76 27.93 1.45
N ARG A 252 -2.53 27.50 2.70
CA ARG A 252 -2.34 28.42 3.84
C ARG A 252 -0.88 28.75 4.12
N ARG A 253 0.06 27.85 3.80
CA ARG A 253 1.48 28.04 4.09
C ARG A 253 2.20 28.44 2.81
N ASP A 254 2.95 29.54 2.88
CA ASP A 254 3.87 29.92 1.81
C ASP A 254 4.98 28.86 1.63
N ALA A 255 5.57 28.86 0.43
CA ALA A 255 6.57 27.91 -0.03
C ALA A 255 7.97 28.54 -0.03
#